data_AF-A0A552I4V5-F1
#
_entry.id   AF-A0A552I4V5-F1
#
_cell.length_a   1.000
_cell.length_b   1.000
_cell.length_c   1.000
_cell.angle_alpha   90.00
_cell.angle_beta   90.00
_cell.angle_gamma   90.00
#
_symmetry.space_group_name_H-M   'P 1'
#
loop_
_entity.id
_entity.type
_entity.pdbx_description
1 polymer ?
#
loop_
_entity_poly.entity_id
_entity_poly.type
_entity_poly.pdbx_seq_one_letter_code
_entity_poly.pdbx_strand_id
1 'polypeptide(L)'
;MKKLPLILSVGSITLLLVGCPASDQANQSPPITQETPTPSPSPPAAQPPAFSNPVQPATEPPPLRVAGLIPATDPDQKRAEINRGRSDPFAILPLQPNITITVEEEPPTGTPAATGAPAPGGNRPAPAPASVGNRPTPGRPIVKAPPPPPQPTEAEEVQVSGIVQLPTTPMAIVKAPGEATERRVIPGSTLSNGLILVKAIDTNPKNPSIVLEQYGRTITRRLGDGVPEPAAAPQASISYNVSESGE
;
A
#
# COMPACT_ATOMS: atom_id res chain seq x y z
N MET A 1 -21.05 42.35 57.42
CA MET A 1 -20.64 43.74 57.13
C MET A 1 -19.13 43.72 56.90
N LYS A 2 -18.65 43.94 55.66
CA LYS A 2 -17.86 45.12 55.23
C LYS A 2 -16.47 45.16 55.91
N LYS A 3 -15.30 45.16 55.26
CA LYS A 3 -14.89 45.73 53.94
C LYS A 3 -13.57 45.07 53.47
N LEU A 4 -13.41 44.90 52.15
CA LEU A 4 -12.13 44.70 51.46
C LEU A 4 -11.40 46.04 51.29
N PRO A 5 -10.06 46.09 51.30
CA PRO A 5 -9.31 47.12 50.61
C PRO A 5 -8.68 46.61 49.31
N LEU A 6 -9.19 47.20 48.23
CA LEU A 6 -8.62 47.34 46.89
C LEU A 6 -7.28 48.12 46.98
N ILE A 7 -6.17 47.54 46.51
CA ILE A 7 -4.94 48.30 46.23
C ILE A 7 -4.71 48.32 44.72
N LEU A 8 -4.87 49.52 44.19
CA LEU A 8 -4.59 49.97 42.84
C LEU A 8 -3.06 50.13 42.72
N SER A 9 -2.39 49.39 41.85
CA SER A 9 -0.99 49.68 41.49
C SER A 9 -0.89 49.87 39.98
N VAL A 10 -0.73 51.14 39.62
CA VAL A 10 -0.23 51.60 38.33
C VAL A 10 1.22 51.12 38.18
N GLY A 11 1.56 50.56 37.03
CA GLY A 11 2.90 50.10 36.74
C GLY A 11 3.07 49.70 35.28
N SER A 12 3.08 50.68 34.38
CA SER A 12 3.60 50.52 33.03
C SER A 12 5.06 50.08 33.10
N ILE A 13 5.37 48.87 32.64
CA ILE A 13 6.73 48.43 32.36
C ILE A 13 6.82 48.00 30.90
N THR A 14 7.77 48.65 30.26
CA THR A 14 8.13 48.69 28.86
C THR A 14 8.46 47.32 28.26
N LEU A 15 7.94 47.11 27.04
CA LEU A 15 8.28 46.07 26.09
C LEU A 15 9.78 46.16 25.72
N LEU A 16 10.58 45.16 26.11
CA LEU A 16 11.91 44.91 25.55
C LEU A 16 11.91 43.54 24.88
N LEU A 17 11.89 43.56 23.55
CA LEU A 17 12.29 42.42 22.72
C LEU A 17 13.78 42.17 22.93
N VAL A 18 14.13 41.06 23.55
CA VAL A 18 15.47 40.46 23.47
C VAL A 18 15.27 38.99 23.13
N GLY A 19 15.75 38.61 21.95
CA GLY A 19 15.57 37.29 21.36
C GLY A 19 16.24 36.18 22.16
N CYS A 20 15.73 34.96 21.99
CA CYS A 20 16.33 33.72 22.47
C CYS A 20 17.76 33.57 21.92
N PRO A 21 18.80 33.50 22.77
CA PRO A 21 19.98 32.73 22.41
C PRO A 21 19.60 31.25 22.51
N ALA A 22 19.55 30.57 21.38
CA ALA A 22 19.68 29.12 21.37
C ALA A 22 21.09 28.80 21.89
N SER A 23 21.17 28.20 23.07
CA SER A 23 22.41 27.66 23.62
C SER A 23 22.10 26.28 24.17
N ASP A 24 22.62 25.30 23.44
CA ASP A 24 22.69 23.89 23.81
C ASP A 24 23.20 23.70 25.24
N GLN A 25 22.39 23.01 26.03
CA GLN A 25 22.79 22.54 27.35
C GLN A 25 23.68 21.31 27.19
N ALA A 26 24.92 21.50 27.62
CA ALA A 26 25.93 20.54 27.98
C ALA A 26 25.43 19.10 28.28
N ASN A 27 25.96 18.14 27.53
CA ASN A 27 26.15 16.78 28.03
C ASN A 27 27.67 16.56 28.16
N GLN A 28 28.14 16.38 29.39
CA GLN A 28 29.55 16.19 29.72
C GLN A 28 30.01 14.77 29.38
N SER A 29 31.16 14.66 28.70
CA SER A 29 32.09 13.52 28.76
C SER A 29 33.51 14.00 28.36
N PRO A 30 34.59 13.36 28.85
CA PRO A 30 35.90 13.98 29.15
C PRO A 30 36.79 14.25 27.92
N PRO A 31 37.90 15.03 28.06
CA PRO A 31 38.64 15.55 26.91
C PRO A 31 39.46 14.45 26.23
N ILE A 32 39.32 14.33 24.91
CA ILE A 32 40.31 13.66 24.06
C ILE A 32 41.29 14.72 23.58
N THR A 33 42.55 14.59 23.98
CA THR A 33 43.67 15.33 23.42
C THR A 33 43.79 14.97 21.93
N GLN A 34 43.52 15.92 21.05
CA GLN A 34 43.81 15.78 19.63
C GLN A 34 44.42 17.09 19.14
N GLU A 35 45.65 16.99 18.66
CA GLU A 35 46.41 18.11 18.13
C GLU A 35 45.71 18.67 16.89
N THR A 36 45.32 19.94 16.95
CA THR A 36 44.73 20.64 15.80
C THR A 36 45.86 21.11 14.88
N PRO A 37 45.91 20.70 13.61
CA PRO A 37 46.79 21.34 12.64
C PRO A 37 46.32 22.78 12.40
N THR A 38 47.26 23.72 12.52
CA THR A 38 47.04 25.15 12.23
C THR A 38 46.51 25.33 10.80
N PRO A 39 45.34 25.95 10.57
CA PRO A 39 44.87 26.22 9.23
C PRO A 39 45.72 27.32 8.57
N SER A 40 46.25 27.01 7.38
CA SER A 40 46.87 27.97 6.47
C SER A 40 45.82 28.99 6.00
N PRO A 41 46.13 30.31 5.92
CA PRO A 41 45.15 31.31 5.51
C PRO A 41 44.74 31.10 4.04
N SER A 42 43.45 30.87 3.80
CA SER A 42 42.87 30.84 2.45
C SER A 42 42.84 32.26 1.86
N PRO A 43 43.11 32.44 0.56
CA PRO A 43 42.96 33.74 -0.09
C PRO A 43 41.49 34.19 -0.12
N PRO A 44 41.19 35.51 -0.15
CA PRO A 44 39.83 36.01 -0.11
C PRO A 44 38.98 35.47 -1.28
N ALA A 45 37.79 34.96 -0.96
CA ALA A 45 36.81 34.59 -1.96
C ALA A 45 36.38 35.82 -2.77
N ALA A 46 36.55 35.77 -4.09
CA ALA A 46 36.03 36.79 -4.99
C ALA A 46 34.50 36.83 -4.88
N GLN A 47 33.94 37.99 -4.56
CA GLN A 47 32.49 38.18 -4.53
C GLN A 47 31.92 38.09 -5.97
N PRO A 48 30.80 37.39 -6.18
CA PRO A 48 30.10 37.44 -7.47
C PRO A 48 29.61 38.87 -7.73
N PRO A 49 29.56 39.32 -9.01
CA PRO A 49 29.10 40.66 -9.34
C PRO A 49 27.66 40.88 -8.87
N ALA A 50 27.43 41.98 -8.17
CA ALA A 50 26.10 42.42 -7.79
C ALA A 50 25.32 42.90 -9.03
N PHE A 51 24.11 42.36 -9.23
CA PHE A 51 23.19 42.82 -10.28
C PHE A 51 22.51 44.12 -9.82
N SER A 52 23.04 45.27 -10.24
CA SER A 52 22.58 46.59 -9.79
C SER A 52 21.41 47.20 -10.57
N ASN A 53 20.79 46.46 -11.51
CA ASN A 53 19.70 47.00 -12.33
C ASN A 53 18.38 46.24 -12.09
N PRO A 54 17.25 46.93 -11.85
CA PRO A 54 15.95 46.28 -11.86
C PRO A 54 15.69 45.67 -13.24
N VAL A 55 15.22 44.42 -13.26
CA VAL A 55 14.82 43.74 -14.49
C VAL A 55 13.65 44.51 -15.09
N GLN A 56 13.91 45.22 -16.19
CA GLN A 56 12.89 45.88 -17.00
C GLN A 56 11.96 44.81 -17.59
N PRO A 57 10.62 44.96 -17.54
CA PRO A 57 9.73 44.05 -18.24
C PRO A 57 10.10 44.05 -19.72
N ALA A 58 10.47 42.89 -20.25
CA ALA A 58 10.72 42.75 -21.67
C ALA A 58 9.40 43.03 -22.42
N THR A 59 9.43 43.95 -23.37
CA THR A 59 8.34 44.10 -24.34
C THR A 59 8.21 42.79 -25.10
N GLU A 60 7.03 42.16 -25.02
CA GLU A 60 6.78 40.87 -25.64
C GLU A 60 6.89 40.98 -27.17
N PRO A 61 7.79 40.21 -27.82
CA PRO A 61 7.90 40.21 -29.27
C PRO A 61 6.66 39.55 -29.91
N PRO A 62 6.22 40.01 -31.09
CA PRO A 62 5.09 39.41 -31.78
C PRO A 62 5.38 37.94 -32.13
N PRO A 63 4.36 37.05 -32.07
CA PRO A 63 4.57 35.63 -32.30
C PRO A 63 5.09 35.36 -33.71
N LEU A 64 6.30 34.80 -33.82
CA LEU A 64 6.92 34.43 -35.09
C LEU A 64 6.16 33.25 -35.71
N ARG A 65 5.57 33.45 -36.89
CA ARG A 65 4.97 32.37 -37.68
C ARG A 65 5.93 31.94 -38.79
N VAL A 66 6.34 30.68 -38.78
CA VAL A 66 7.17 30.05 -39.82
C VAL A 66 6.29 29.12 -40.65
N ALA A 67 6.41 29.20 -41.99
CA ALA A 67 5.61 28.38 -42.90
C ALA A 67 5.89 26.88 -42.69
N GLY A 68 4.84 26.06 -42.57
CA GLY A 68 4.93 24.61 -42.34
C GLY A 68 5.03 24.19 -40.87
N LEU A 69 5.11 25.14 -39.93
CA LEU A 69 5.10 24.85 -38.49
C LEU A 69 3.79 25.31 -37.85
N ILE A 70 3.31 24.51 -36.90
CA ILE A 70 2.20 24.93 -36.03
C ILE A 70 2.72 26.06 -35.14
N PRO A 71 2.06 27.24 -35.14
CA PRO A 71 2.52 28.37 -34.34
C PRO A 71 2.42 28.06 -32.85
N ALA A 72 3.31 28.66 -32.06
CA ALA A 72 3.21 28.63 -30.61
C ALA A 72 1.84 29.15 -30.16
N THR A 73 1.27 28.51 -29.13
CA THR A 73 0.00 28.93 -28.54
C THR A 73 0.19 30.26 -27.82
N ASP A 74 -0.71 31.22 -28.05
CA ASP A 74 -0.76 32.48 -27.33
C ASP A 74 -1.05 32.21 -25.83
N PRO A 75 -0.15 32.65 -24.92
CA PRO A 75 -0.27 32.35 -23.50
C PRO A 75 -1.50 33.01 -22.86
N ASP A 76 -1.88 34.21 -23.30
CA ASP A 76 -3.02 34.94 -22.74
C ASP A 76 -4.33 34.39 -23.27
N GLN A 77 -4.37 34.01 -24.55
CA GLN A 77 -5.51 33.29 -25.12
C GLN A 77 -5.72 31.95 -24.39
N LYS A 78 -4.64 31.20 -24.14
CA LYS A 78 -4.71 29.92 -23.44
C LYS A 78 -5.13 30.08 -21.98
N ARG A 79 -4.66 31.12 -21.29
CA ARG A 79 -5.09 31.46 -19.93
C ARG A 79 -6.58 31.81 -19.87
N ALA A 80 -7.08 32.61 -20.82
CA ALA A 80 -8.49 32.97 -20.89
C ALA A 80 -9.40 31.76 -21.18
N GLU A 81 -8.89 30.77 -21.92
CA GLU A 81 -9.59 29.51 -22.18
C GLU A 81 -9.62 28.60 -20.95
N ILE A 82 -8.49 28.43 -20.24
CA ILE A 82 -8.42 27.66 -18.99
C ILE A 82 -9.38 28.24 -17.94
N ASN A 83 -9.41 29.57 -17.81
CA ASN A 83 -10.26 30.26 -16.84
C ASN A 83 -11.75 30.28 -17.24
N ARG A 84 -12.10 29.85 -18.47
CA ARG A 84 -13.50 29.73 -18.91
C ARG A 84 -14.16 28.44 -18.42
N GLY A 85 -13.36 27.42 -18.08
CA GLY A 85 -13.84 26.13 -17.61
C GLY A 85 -14.03 26.13 -16.10
N ARG A 86 -15.26 25.77 -15.67
CA ARG A 86 -15.71 25.39 -14.32
C ARG A 86 -14.95 26.02 -13.15
N SER A 87 -15.64 26.83 -12.36
CA SER A 87 -15.13 27.52 -11.15
C SER A 87 -14.40 26.62 -10.15
N ASP A 88 -14.63 25.30 -10.19
CA ASP A 88 -13.94 24.32 -9.36
C ASP A 88 -13.33 23.19 -10.24
N PRO A 89 -11.99 23.14 -10.38
CA PRO A 89 -11.30 22.10 -11.14
C PRO A 89 -11.27 20.73 -10.44
N PHE A 90 -11.69 20.64 -9.17
CA PHE A 90 -11.73 19.40 -8.38
C PHE A 90 -13.15 18.96 -8.01
N ALA A 91 -14.17 19.76 -8.28
CA ALA A 91 -15.54 19.35 -7.95
C ALA A 91 -15.89 18.03 -8.67
N ILE A 92 -16.68 17.20 -8.00
CA ILE A 92 -17.13 15.91 -8.56
C ILE A 92 -18.05 16.20 -9.76
N LEU A 93 -17.75 15.62 -10.92
CA LEU A 93 -18.65 15.69 -12.07
C LEU A 93 -19.90 14.85 -11.74
N PRO A 94 -21.13 15.40 -11.85
CA PRO A 94 -22.33 14.61 -11.66
C PRO A 94 -22.52 13.70 -12.88
N LEU A 95 -21.94 12.50 -12.81
CA LEU A 95 -22.21 11.43 -13.76
C LEU A 95 -23.56 10.80 -13.38
N GLN A 96 -24.54 10.87 -14.28
CA GLN A 96 -25.78 10.10 -14.16
C GLN A 96 -25.64 8.86 -15.07
N PRO A 97 -25.23 7.70 -14.55
CA PRO A 97 -25.21 6.49 -15.36
C PRO A 97 -26.64 6.07 -15.66
N ASN A 98 -26.98 5.95 -16.95
CA ASN A 98 -28.23 5.33 -17.38
C ASN A 98 -28.00 3.82 -17.53
N ILE A 99 -28.46 3.03 -16.57
CA ILE A 99 -28.28 1.57 -16.55
C ILE A 99 -29.58 0.95 -17.08
N THR A 100 -29.56 0.47 -18.33
CA THR A 100 -30.66 -0.32 -18.89
C THR A 100 -30.36 -1.80 -18.63
N ILE A 101 -31.03 -2.38 -17.64
CA ILE A 101 -30.97 -3.83 -17.35
C ILE A 101 -32.12 -4.49 -18.11
N THR A 102 -31.81 -5.21 -19.19
CA THR A 102 -32.76 -6.13 -19.81
C THR A 102 -32.77 -7.40 -18.98
N VAL A 103 -33.78 -7.55 -18.12
CA VAL A 103 -34.07 -8.79 -17.39
C VAL A 103 -34.93 -9.66 -18.29
N GLU A 104 -34.36 -10.76 -18.77
CA GLU A 104 -35.13 -11.88 -19.29
C GLU A 104 -35.53 -12.76 -18.09
N GLU A 105 -36.83 -12.75 -17.79
CA GLU A 105 -37.46 -13.45 -16.67
C GLU A 105 -37.69 -14.92 -17.04
N GLU A 106 -37.01 -15.85 -16.37
CA GLU A 106 -37.38 -17.27 -16.37
C GLU A 106 -37.97 -17.64 -14.98
N PRO A 107 -39.19 -18.20 -14.91
CA PRO A 107 -39.94 -18.35 -13.67
C PRO A 107 -39.49 -19.55 -12.80
N PRO A 108 -39.66 -19.45 -11.45
CA PRO A 108 -39.23 -20.47 -10.50
C PRO A 108 -40.28 -21.57 -10.31
N THR A 109 -39.84 -22.84 -10.31
CA THR A 109 -40.63 -23.99 -9.83
C THR A 109 -39.68 -24.93 -9.10
N GLY A 110 -39.86 -25.41 -7.88
CA GLY A 110 -40.89 -25.25 -6.85
C GLY A 110 -40.51 -26.22 -5.73
N THR A 111 -40.49 -25.75 -4.49
CA THR A 111 -40.40 -26.58 -3.28
C THR A 111 -41.82 -27.02 -2.89
N PRO A 112 -42.00 -28.24 -2.37
CA PRO A 112 -42.81 -28.34 -1.15
C PRO A 112 -42.15 -29.19 -0.06
N ALA A 113 -42.19 -28.66 1.15
CA ALA A 113 -41.96 -29.35 2.42
C ALA A 113 -43.28 -29.90 2.98
N ALA A 114 -43.24 -31.05 3.68
CA ALA A 114 -44.02 -31.39 4.89
C ALA A 114 -43.75 -32.86 5.28
N THR A 115 -43.14 -33.16 6.43
CA THR A 115 -43.72 -33.34 7.79
C THR A 115 -44.47 -34.67 7.97
N GLY A 116 -43.99 -35.53 8.88
CA GLY A 116 -44.80 -36.64 9.41
C GLY A 116 -44.03 -37.73 10.19
N ALA A 117 -43.90 -37.56 11.50
CA ALA A 117 -43.77 -38.61 12.52
C ALA A 117 -44.57 -38.12 13.75
N PRO A 118 -45.04 -38.95 14.74
CA PRO A 118 -44.46 -40.25 15.17
C PRO A 118 -45.44 -41.34 15.75
N ALA A 119 -44.83 -42.46 16.21
CA ALA A 119 -45.17 -43.34 17.36
C ALA A 119 -46.08 -44.61 17.15
N PRO A 120 -46.14 -45.61 18.08
CA PRO A 120 -45.10 -46.32 18.87
C PRO A 120 -45.33 -47.87 19.07
N GLY A 121 -44.35 -48.60 19.64
CA GLY A 121 -44.49 -49.91 20.34
C GLY A 121 -44.27 -51.19 19.49
N GLY A 122 -43.67 -52.31 19.92
CA GLY A 122 -43.09 -52.77 21.20
C GLY A 122 -42.42 -54.17 21.08
N ASN A 123 -41.41 -54.41 21.92
CA ASN A 123 -40.90 -55.63 22.61
C ASN A 123 -40.71 -57.05 21.94
N ARG A 124 -39.41 -57.44 21.81
CA ARG A 124 -38.60 -58.73 22.00
C ARG A 124 -39.24 -60.08 22.47
N PRO A 125 -38.56 -61.29 22.53
CA PRO A 125 -37.19 -61.76 22.08
C PRO A 125 -36.98 -63.26 21.54
N ALA A 126 -35.82 -63.50 20.85
CA ALA A 126 -34.87 -64.68 20.80
C ALA A 126 -35.27 -66.08 20.19
N PRO A 127 -34.35 -67.01 19.77
CA PRO A 127 -32.86 -67.10 19.85
C PRO A 127 -32.07 -67.49 18.53
N ALA A 128 -30.73 -67.66 18.63
CA ALA A 128 -29.65 -67.91 17.63
C ALA A 128 -29.64 -69.34 16.96
N PRO A 129 -28.71 -69.80 16.06
CA PRO A 129 -27.36 -69.28 15.67
C PRO A 129 -26.89 -69.37 14.18
N ALA A 130 -25.76 -68.69 13.91
CA ALA A 130 -24.69 -68.88 12.90
C ALA A 130 -24.95 -69.35 11.44
N SER A 131 -24.51 -68.53 10.47
CA SER A 131 -23.31 -68.78 9.61
C SER A 131 -23.47 -68.34 8.13
N VAL A 132 -22.42 -67.69 7.64
CA VAL A 132 -22.03 -67.35 6.24
C VAL A 132 -23.01 -66.55 5.38
N GLY A 133 -22.68 -65.26 5.21
CA GLY A 133 -23.12 -64.47 4.07
C GLY A 133 -22.26 -63.22 3.96
N ASN A 134 -21.43 -63.15 2.92
CA ASN A 134 -20.63 -61.96 2.59
C ASN A 134 -21.53 -60.73 2.54
N ARG A 135 -21.50 -59.92 3.59
CA ARG A 135 -22.21 -58.65 3.63
C ARG A 135 -21.36 -57.63 2.87
N PRO A 136 -21.88 -57.00 1.80
CA PRO A 136 -21.22 -55.83 1.24
C PRO A 136 -21.16 -54.79 2.35
N THR A 137 -19.96 -54.44 2.79
CA THR A 137 -19.79 -53.26 3.63
C THR A 137 -20.39 -52.09 2.86
N PRO A 138 -21.35 -51.33 3.43
CA PRO A 138 -21.82 -50.11 2.80
C PRO A 138 -20.59 -49.24 2.56
N GLY A 139 -20.28 -48.98 1.30
CA GLY A 139 -19.20 -48.07 0.94
C GLY A 139 -19.43 -46.77 1.68
N ARG A 140 -18.44 -46.33 2.47
CA ARG A 140 -18.51 -45.00 3.08
C ARG A 140 -18.80 -44.00 1.96
N PRO A 141 -19.76 -43.08 2.13
CA PRO A 141 -19.96 -42.03 1.13
C PRO A 141 -18.60 -41.37 0.92
N ILE A 142 -18.12 -41.37 -0.32
CA ILE A 142 -16.92 -40.63 -0.71
C ILE A 142 -17.32 -39.17 -0.60
N VAL A 143 -17.13 -38.60 0.58
CA VAL A 143 -17.26 -37.17 0.77
C VAL A 143 -16.09 -36.57 0.01
N LYS A 144 -16.41 -35.89 -1.10
CA LYS A 144 -15.41 -35.17 -1.89
C LYS A 144 -14.70 -34.20 -0.93
N ALA A 145 -13.37 -34.33 -0.81
CA ALA A 145 -12.61 -33.45 0.06
C ALA A 145 -12.83 -31.98 -0.37
N PRO A 146 -12.92 -31.03 0.59
CA PRO A 146 -12.99 -29.61 0.27
C PRO A 146 -11.83 -29.18 -0.63
N PRO A 147 -12.04 -28.19 -1.52
CA PRO A 147 -10.94 -27.64 -2.31
C PRO A 147 -9.85 -27.07 -1.38
N PRO A 148 -8.57 -27.10 -1.81
CA PRO A 148 -7.49 -26.50 -1.04
C PRO A 148 -7.72 -24.98 -0.87
N PRO A 149 -7.22 -24.39 0.23
CA PRO A 149 -7.31 -22.95 0.43
C PRO A 149 -6.52 -22.19 -0.65
N PRO A 150 -6.94 -20.96 -1.00
CA PRO A 150 -6.19 -20.13 -1.93
C PRO A 150 -4.78 -19.82 -1.40
N GLN A 151 -3.83 -19.69 -2.32
CA GLN A 151 -2.43 -19.38 -2.01
C GLN A 151 -2.19 -17.87 -2.10
N PRO A 152 -1.28 -17.31 -1.28
CA PRO A 152 -0.99 -15.87 -1.23
C PRO A 152 0.08 -15.47 -2.25
N THR A 153 -0.07 -15.91 -3.51
CA THR A 153 0.95 -15.76 -4.55
C THR A 153 1.31 -14.30 -4.82
N GLU A 154 0.33 -13.38 -4.84
CA GLU A 154 0.64 -11.98 -5.11
C GLU A 154 1.44 -11.32 -3.97
N ALA A 155 1.16 -11.67 -2.72
CA ALA A 155 1.93 -11.19 -1.57
C ALA A 155 3.38 -11.68 -1.60
N GLU A 156 3.62 -12.86 -2.17
CA GLU A 156 4.97 -13.41 -2.39
C GLU A 156 5.73 -12.67 -3.49
N GLU A 157 5.03 -12.07 -4.46
CA GLU A 157 5.63 -11.34 -5.57
C GLU A 157 5.85 -9.84 -5.29
N VAL A 158 5.41 -9.33 -4.14
CA VAL A 158 5.65 -7.93 -3.75
C VAL A 158 7.15 -7.68 -3.62
N GLN A 159 7.62 -6.68 -4.37
CA GLN A 159 9.00 -6.21 -4.34
C GLN A 159 9.12 -5.06 -3.34
N VAL A 160 10.11 -5.15 -2.46
CA VAL A 160 10.36 -4.13 -1.43
C VAL A 160 11.65 -3.41 -1.78
N SER A 161 11.54 -2.17 -2.27
CA SER A 161 12.70 -1.36 -2.70
C SER A 161 13.27 -0.51 -1.56
N GLY A 162 12.48 -0.22 -0.52
CA GLY A 162 12.94 0.58 0.61
C GLY A 162 12.15 0.32 1.88
N ILE A 163 12.82 0.38 3.04
CA ILE A 163 12.18 0.41 4.36
C ILE A 163 12.88 1.52 5.16
N VAL A 164 12.10 2.41 5.75
CA VAL A 164 12.59 3.57 6.49
C VAL A 164 11.84 3.70 7.81
N GLN A 165 12.58 3.84 8.91
CA GLN A 165 12.02 4.23 10.20
C GLN A 165 11.79 5.74 10.22
N LEU A 166 10.53 6.18 10.30
CA LEU A 166 10.19 7.57 10.59
C LEU A 166 9.92 7.74 12.09
N PRO A 167 9.89 8.97 12.63
CA PRO A 167 9.67 9.20 14.07
C PRO A 167 8.34 8.64 14.60
N THR A 168 7.31 8.60 13.76
CA THR A 168 5.94 8.22 14.15
C THR A 168 5.53 6.84 13.65
N THR A 169 5.81 6.54 12.38
CA THR A 169 5.34 5.31 11.73
C THR A 169 6.37 4.79 10.74
N PRO A 170 6.75 3.50 10.77
CA PRO A 170 7.62 2.94 9.77
C PRO A 170 6.97 3.00 8.38
N MET A 171 7.79 3.16 7.34
CA MET A 171 7.34 3.28 5.95
C MET A 171 8.13 2.32 5.06
N ALA A 172 7.46 1.76 4.06
CA ALA A 172 8.10 0.97 3.01
C ALA A 172 7.79 1.55 1.64
N ILE A 173 8.69 1.31 0.68
CA ILE A 173 8.49 1.56 -0.75
C ILE A 173 8.38 0.20 -1.41
N VAL A 174 7.27 -0.03 -2.08
CA VAL A 174 6.92 -1.34 -2.63
C VAL A 174 6.37 -1.23 -4.05
N LYS A 175 6.60 -2.28 -4.85
CA LYS A 175 5.93 -2.52 -6.12
C LYS A 175 5.14 -3.82 -5.99
N ALA A 176 3.82 -3.74 -5.98
CA ALA A 176 2.99 -4.94 -5.95
C ALA A 176 2.70 -5.46 -7.38
N PRO A 177 2.35 -6.75 -7.51
CA PRO A 177 1.90 -7.30 -8.78
C PRO A 177 0.69 -6.55 -9.33
N GLY A 178 0.65 -6.39 -10.66
CA GLY A 178 -0.41 -5.64 -11.33
C GLY A 178 -0.35 -4.11 -11.14
N GLU A 179 0.62 -3.59 -10.40
CA GLU A 179 0.81 -2.15 -10.21
C GLU A 179 1.90 -1.61 -11.13
N ALA A 180 1.58 -0.54 -11.86
CA ALA A 180 2.52 0.05 -12.82
C ALA A 180 3.73 0.71 -12.14
N THR A 181 3.51 1.33 -10.98
CA THR A 181 4.51 2.16 -10.29
C THR A 181 4.72 1.70 -8.86
N GLU A 182 5.93 1.95 -8.34
CA GLU A 182 6.21 1.79 -6.92
C GLU A 182 5.44 2.85 -6.11
N ARG A 183 5.11 2.52 -4.86
CA ARG A 183 4.45 3.45 -3.95
C ARG A 183 4.92 3.28 -2.51
N ARG A 184 4.63 4.31 -1.71
CA ARG A 184 4.88 4.32 -0.27
C ARG A 184 3.71 3.71 0.49
N VAL A 185 4.02 2.89 1.48
CA VAL A 185 3.03 2.25 2.35
C VAL A 185 3.45 2.30 3.82
N ILE A 186 2.44 2.22 4.68
CA ILE A 186 2.53 2.11 6.13
C ILE A 186 1.68 0.92 6.61
N PRO A 187 1.80 0.45 7.86
CA PRO A 187 0.88 -0.55 8.40
C PRO A 187 -0.58 -0.13 8.23
N GLY A 188 -1.43 -1.06 7.79
CA GLY A 188 -2.82 -0.83 7.40
C GLY A 188 -3.04 -0.45 5.93
N SER A 189 -1.98 -0.16 5.17
CA SER A 189 -2.10 0.09 3.72
C SER A 189 -2.51 -1.16 2.97
N THR A 190 -3.21 -1.00 1.84
CA THR A 190 -3.58 -2.10 0.95
C THR A 190 -2.86 -2.02 -0.39
N LEU A 191 -2.50 -3.17 -0.95
CA LEU A 191 -1.86 -3.34 -2.26
C LEU A 191 -2.73 -4.22 -3.17
N SER A 192 -2.39 -4.31 -4.45
CA SER A 192 -3.08 -5.15 -5.45
C SER A 192 -4.59 -4.97 -5.45
N ASN A 193 -5.07 -3.72 -5.56
CA ASN A 193 -6.50 -3.37 -5.54
C ASN A 193 -7.25 -3.84 -4.28
N GLY A 194 -6.57 -3.96 -3.13
CA GLY A 194 -7.19 -4.34 -1.86
C GLY A 194 -7.00 -5.80 -1.47
N LEU A 195 -6.34 -6.60 -2.31
CA LEU A 195 -6.14 -8.04 -2.06
C LEU A 195 -5.09 -8.32 -0.99
N ILE A 196 -4.13 -7.40 -0.81
CA ILE A 196 -3.01 -7.57 0.13
C ILE A 196 -3.09 -6.45 1.17
N LEU A 197 -3.02 -6.82 2.45
CA LEU A 197 -2.93 -5.90 3.58
C LEU A 197 -1.51 -5.85 4.12
N VAL A 198 -0.97 -4.65 4.33
CA VAL A 198 0.27 -4.47 5.08
C VAL A 198 -0.04 -4.56 6.57
N LYS A 199 0.37 -5.64 7.24
CA LYS A 199 0.16 -5.80 8.69
C LYS A 199 1.16 -5.02 9.51
N ALA A 200 2.44 -5.10 9.14
CA ALA A 200 3.53 -4.51 9.90
C ALA A 200 4.74 -4.25 9.00
N ILE A 201 5.62 -3.37 9.46
CA ILE A 201 6.92 -3.09 8.84
C ILE A 201 7.95 -3.22 9.96
N ASP A 202 8.86 -4.19 9.83
CA ASP A 202 9.99 -4.40 10.73
C ASP A 202 11.20 -3.64 10.18
N THR A 203 11.69 -2.67 10.94
CA THR A 203 12.83 -1.81 10.61
C THR A 203 14.12 -2.28 11.26
N ASN A 204 14.19 -3.54 11.72
CA ASN A 204 15.41 -4.12 12.27
C ASN A 204 16.60 -3.86 11.33
N PRO A 205 17.65 -3.15 11.77
CA PRO A 205 18.75 -2.72 10.90
C PRO A 205 19.50 -3.89 10.27
N LYS A 206 19.43 -5.10 10.84
CA LYS A 206 20.07 -6.30 10.28
C LYS A 206 19.22 -7.00 9.24
N ASN A 207 17.89 -6.96 9.37
CA ASN A 207 16.95 -7.71 8.52
C ASN A 207 15.63 -6.94 8.39
N PRO A 208 15.62 -5.78 7.70
CA PRO A 208 14.39 -5.01 7.52
C PRO A 208 13.42 -5.80 6.63
N SER A 209 12.15 -5.84 7.01
CA SER A 209 11.11 -6.60 6.30
C SER A 209 9.71 -6.01 6.44
N ILE A 210 8.81 -6.41 5.56
CA ILE A 210 7.39 -6.08 5.60
C ILE A 210 6.57 -7.36 5.78
N VAL A 211 5.54 -7.28 6.61
CA VAL A 211 4.61 -8.36 6.88
C VAL A 211 3.30 -8.07 6.15
N LEU A 212 2.96 -8.93 5.21
CA LEU A 212 1.81 -8.83 4.31
C LEU A 212 0.79 -9.90 4.67
N GLU A 213 -0.49 -9.62 4.44
CA GLU A 213 -1.57 -10.58 4.57
C GLU A 213 -2.36 -10.68 3.28
N GLN A 214 -2.59 -11.91 2.81
CA GLN A 214 -3.46 -12.21 1.68
C GLN A 214 -4.25 -13.48 2.00
N TYR A 215 -5.56 -13.44 1.82
CA TYR A 215 -6.47 -14.55 2.15
C TYR A 215 -6.29 -15.11 3.58
N GLY A 216 -5.97 -14.24 4.56
CA GLY A 216 -5.72 -14.62 5.95
C GLY A 216 -4.37 -15.32 6.21
N ARG A 217 -3.51 -15.48 5.19
CA ARG A 217 -2.13 -15.97 5.34
C ARG A 217 -1.17 -14.80 5.41
N THR A 218 -0.20 -14.91 6.31
CA THR A 218 0.84 -13.89 6.51
C THR A 218 2.12 -14.25 5.77
N ILE A 219 2.67 -13.32 5.01
CA ILE A 219 3.90 -13.45 4.21
C ILE A 219 4.88 -12.36 4.66
N THR A 220 6.15 -12.73 4.83
CA THR A 220 7.21 -11.77 5.17
C THR A 220 8.11 -11.57 3.96
N ARG A 221 8.31 -10.32 3.55
CA ARG A 221 9.18 -9.93 2.44
C ARG A 221 10.31 -9.05 2.97
N ARG A 222 11.56 -9.39 2.68
CA ARG A 222 12.72 -8.60 3.10
C ARG A 222 13.00 -7.50 2.10
N LEU A 223 13.69 -6.47 2.58
CA LEU A 223 14.21 -5.43 1.70
C LEU A 223 15.12 -6.04 0.62
N GLY A 224 14.82 -5.74 -0.65
CA GLY A 224 15.56 -6.25 -1.80
C GLY A 224 15.14 -7.65 -2.26
N ASP A 225 14.17 -8.30 -1.62
CA ASP A 225 13.63 -9.56 -2.13
C ASP A 225 12.97 -9.31 -3.50
N GLY A 226 13.52 -9.94 -4.52
CA GLY A 226 12.94 -9.99 -5.86
C GLY A 226 11.75 -10.93 -5.92
N VAL A 227 11.03 -10.90 -7.04
CA VAL A 227 9.96 -11.87 -7.32
C VAL A 227 10.56 -13.28 -7.21
N PRO A 228 10.02 -14.17 -6.34
CA PRO A 228 10.50 -15.54 -6.29
C PRO A 228 10.29 -16.18 -7.65
N GLU A 229 11.32 -16.86 -8.16
CA GLU A 229 11.20 -17.61 -9.40
C GLU A 229 10.06 -18.63 -9.23
N PRO A 230 9.08 -18.69 -10.15
CA PRO A 230 7.97 -19.62 -10.03
C PRO A 230 8.52 -21.02 -9.80
N ALA A 231 8.07 -21.68 -8.74
CA ALA A 231 8.47 -23.04 -8.45
C ALA A 231 8.30 -23.87 -9.74
N ALA A 232 9.42 -24.34 -10.29
CA ALA A 232 9.43 -25.12 -11.51
C ALA A 232 8.39 -26.24 -11.36
N ALA A 233 7.37 -26.21 -12.21
CA ALA A 233 6.41 -27.29 -12.28
C ALA A 233 7.19 -28.62 -12.40
N PRO A 234 6.79 -29.70 -11.69
CA PRO A 234 7.49 -30.96 -11.79
C PRO A 234 7.56 -31.34 -13.26
N GLN A 235 8.76 -31.29 -13.84
CA GLN A 235 8.97 -31.74 -15.19
C GLN A 235 8.71 -33.24 -15.16
N ALA A 236 7.53 -33.63 -15.65
CA ALA A 236 7.23 -35.02 -15.91
C ALA A 236 8.24 -35.48 -16.97
N SER A 237 9.32 -36.12 -16.52
CA SER A 237 10.25 -36.81 -17.39
C SER A 237 9.51 -37.99 -18.01
N ILE A 238 8.99 -37.80 -19.22
CA ILE A 238 8.48 -38.89 -20.05
C ILE A 238 9.71 -39.65 -20.53
N SER A 239 10.04 -40.74 -19.83
CA SER A 239 11.02 -41.73 -20.28
C SER A 239 10.40 -42.54 -21.41
N TYR A 240 10.82 -42.29 -22.65
CA TYR A 240 10.51 -43.15 -23.79
C TYR A 240 11.43 -44.37 -23.73
N ASN A 241 10.88 -45.52 -23.32
CA ASN A 241 11.50 -46.81 -23.59
C ASN A 241 11.29 -47.13 -25.08
N VAL A 242 12.29 -46.80 -25.91
CA VAL A 242 12.38 -47.37 -27.26
C VAL A 242 12.85 -48.82 -27.09
N SER A 243 11.92 -49.74 -27.25
CA SER A 243 12.25 -51.15 -27.48
C SER A 243 12.88 -51.26 -28.87
N GLU A 244 14.19 -51.45 -28.89
CA GLU A 244 14.97 -51.83 -30.07
C GLU A 244 14.47 -53.20 -30.55
N SER A 245 13.63 -53.21 -31.59
CA SER A 245 13.26 -54.42 -32.31
C SER A 245 14.39 -54.78 -33.26
N GLY A 246 15.16 -55.79 -32.89
CA GLY A 246 16.24 -56.35 -33.68
C GLY A 246 15.77 -56.95 -35.00
N GLU A 247 16.63 -56.80 -36.01
CA GLU A 247 16.66 -57.59 -37.25
C GLU A 247 17.56 -58.81 -37.06
#